data_AF-A0A847CB41-F1
#
_entry.id   AF-A0A847CB41-F1
#
_cell.length_a   1.000
_cell.length_b   1.000
_cell.length_c   1.000
_cell.angle_alpha   90.00
_cell.angle_beta   90.00
_cell.angle_gamma   90.00
#
_symmetry.space_group_name_H-M   'P 1'
#
loop_
_entity.id
_entity.type
_entity.pdbx_description
1 polymer ?
#
loop_
_entity_poly.entity_id
_entity_poly.type
_entity_poly.pdbx_seq_one_letter_code
_entity_poly.pdbx_strand_id
1 'polypeptide(L)'
;YVVKEGMRAISINVTDVEGVSGMLKPGNHIDLIAQYETETGAVDETGIPIKEQAARIILQNVEILAVDAYMTPAGAPSDVGYTKLTLSVTPEQAIELSFVDNLGTIRAVLRSTLDEEVIEEHSITVDDIHITRD
;
A
#
# COMPACT_ATOMS: atom_id res chain seq x y z
N TYR A 1 15.22 -5.98 15.68
CA TYR A 1 14.10 -5.02 15.71
C TYR A 1 13.34 -5.20 17.01
N VAL A 2 12.75 -4.14 17.55
CA VAL A 2 11.92 -4.20 18.77
C VAL A 2 10.51 -3.75 18.38
N VAL A 3 9.53 -4.62 18.60
CA VAL A 3 8.12 -4.25 18.46
C VAL A 3 7.68 -3.62 19.77
N LYS A 4 7.13 -2.40 19.71
CA LYS A 4 6.67 -1.66 20.90
C LYS A 4 5.51 -2.41 21.57
N GLU A 5 5.34 -2.23 22.87
CA GLU A 5 4.19 -2.80 23.59
C GLU A 5 2.87 -2.34 22.95
N GLY A 6 1.92 -3.27 22.78
CA GLY A 6 0.65 -3.01 22.08
C GLY A 6 0.73 -3.07 20.55
N MET A 7 1.92 -3.07 19.95
CA MET A 7 2.11 -3.14 18.49
C MET A 7 2.40 -4.57 18.02
N ARG A 8 2.20 -4.83 16.73
CA ARG A 8 2.51 -6.08 16.02
C ARG A 8 3.43 -5.77 14.84
N ALA A 9 4.30 -6.71 14.51
CA ALA A 9 5.00 -6.70 13.25
C ALA A 9 4.21 -7.54 12.23
N ILE A 10 3.93 -6.98 11.05
CA ILE A 10 3.36 -7.72 9.92
C ILE A 10 4.18 -7.44 8.68
N SER A 11 4.44 -8.47 7.88
CA SER A 11 5.10 -8.33 6.59
C SER A 11 4.06 -8.43 5.48
N ILE A 12 4.00 -7.43 4.61
CA ILE A 12 3.06 -7.38 3.48
C ILE A 12 3.82 -7.27 2.17
N ASN A 13 3.22 -7.77 1.10
CA ASN A 13 3.75 -7.51 -0.24
C ASN A 13 3.36 -6.10 -0.65
N VAL A 14 4.29 -5.40 -1.29
CA VAL A 14 4.03 -4.09 -1.87
C VAL A 14 4.57 -4.05 -3.28
N THR A 15 3.88 -3.30 -4.13
CA THR A 15 4.39 -3.00 -5.47
C THR A 15 5.28 -1.79 -5.38
N ASP A 16 6.47 -1.93 -5.93
CA ASP A 16 7.42 -0.84 -6.05
C ASP A 16 6.86 0.24 -6.99
N VAL A 17 6.96 1.50 -6.57
CA VAL A 17 6.64 2.65 -7.42
C VAL A 17 7.95 3.17 -7.94
N GLU A 18 8.14 3.08 -9.27
CA GLU A 18 9.28 3.69 -9.95
C GLU A 18 9.43 5.16 -9.49
N GLY A 19 10.53 5.48 -8.80
CA GLY A 19 10.81 6.81 -8.25
C GLY A 19 10.98 6.89 -6.72
N VAL A 20 10.53 5.88 -5.97
CA VAL A 20 10.80 5.75 -4.50
C VAL A 20 11.61 4.49 -4.17
N SER A 21 11.83 3.61 -5.18
CA SER A 21 12.67 2.42 -5.10
C SER A 21 14.02 2.72 -4.44
N GLY A 22 14.31 2.04 -3.33
CA GLY A 22 15.58 2.18 -2.59
C GLY A 22 15.65 3.35 -1.60
N MET A 23 14.61 4.20 -1.51
CA MET A 23 14.57 5.29 -0.52
C MET A 23 14.01 4.86 0.84
N LEU A 24 13.09 3.89 0.86
CA LEU A 24 12.49 3.39 2.08
C LEU A 24 13.53 2.71 2.97
N LYS A 25 13.55 3.08 4.25
CA LYS A 25 14.44 2.52 5.27
C LYS A 25 13.65 2.20 6.54
N PRO A 26 14.15 1.25 7.36
CA PRO A 26 13.65 1.09 8.72
C PRO A 26 13.63 2.43 9.48
N GLY A 27 12.53 2.70 10.16
CA GLY A 27 12.24 3.96 10.86
C GLY A 27 11.60 5.05 9.99
N ASN A 28 11.48 4.87 8.67
CA ASN A 28 10.62 5.75 7.88
C ASN A 28 9.15 5.45 8.13
N HIS A 29 8.33 6.47 7.93
CA HIS A 29 6.88 6.36 7.95
C HIS A 29 6.34 6.39 6.53
N ILE A 30 5.29 5.62 6.29
CA ILE A 30 4.62 5.52 5.00
C ILE A 30 3.12 5.58 5.15
N ASP A 31 2.45 5.96 4.06
CA ASP A 31 1.05 5.67 3.85
C ASP A 31 0.93 4.46 2.91
N LEU A 32 -0.13 3.68 3.08
CA LEU A 32 -0.43 2.52 2.26
C LEU A 32 -1.68 2.79 1.45
N ILE A 33 -1.55 2.68 0.14
CA ILE A 33 -2.67 2.78 -0.81
C ILE A 33 -2.98 1.40 -1.34
N ALA A 34 -4.23 0.97 -1.17
CA ALA A 34 -4.75 -0.23 -1.80
C ALA A 34 -5.44 0.12 -3.12
N GLN A 35 -5.18 -0.67 -4.15
CA GLN A 35 -5.87 -0.63 -5.44
C GLN A 35 -6.57 -1.97 -5.64
N TYR A 36 -7.89 -1.95 -5.84
CA TYR A 36 -8.72 -3.15 -5.92
C TYR A 36 -9.91 -2.95 -6.85
N GLU A 37 -10.48 -4.06 -7.34
CA GLU A 37 -11.74 -4.05 -8.08
C GLU A 37 -12.94 -3.98 -7.13
N THR A 38 -13.89 -3.11 -7.45
CA THR A 38 -15.21 -3.07 -6.79
C THR A 38 -16.32 -3.21 -7.82
N GLU A 39 -17.47 -3.74 -7.40
CA GLU A 39 -18.66 -3.83 -8.24
C GLU A 39 -19.44 -2.51 -8.18
N THR A 40 -19.88 -2.00 -9.32
CA THR A 40 -20.63 -0.73 -9.41
C THR A 40 -22.12 -0.89 -9.10
N GLY A 41 -22.58 -2.13 -8.86
CA GLY A 41 -24.00 -2.48 -8.76
C GLY A 41 -24.74 -2.46 -10.11
N ALA A 42 -24.06 -2.12 -11.21
CA ALA A 42 -24.60 -2.20 -12.56
C ALA A 42 -24.18 -3.50 -13.25
N VAL A 43 -24.92 -3.87 -14.30
CA VAL A 43 -24.60 -5.01 -15.17
C VAL A 43 -24.46 -4.54 -16.61
N ASP A 44 -23.60 -5.19 -17.37
CA ASP A 44 -23.46 -4.96 -18.80
C ASP A 44 -24.65 -5.53 -19.60
N GLU A 45 -24.63 -5.36 -20.91
CA GLU A 45 -25.68 -5.86 -21.83
C GLU A 45 -25.82 -7.39 -21.82
N THR A 46 -24.85 -8.12 -21.28
CA THR A 46 -24.85 -9.58 -21.12
C THR A 46 -25.29 -10.02 -19.72
N GLY A 47 -25.54 -9.08 -18.81
CA GLY A 47 -25.93 -9.34 -17.43
C GLY A 47 -24.75 -9.60 -16.48
N ILE A 48 -23.51 -9.32 -16.91
CA ILE A 48 -22.31 -9.49 -16.08
C ILE A 48 -22.10 -8.23 -15.22
N PRO A 49 -21.80 -8.35 -13.91
CA PRO A 49 -21.51 -7.20 -13.07
C PRO A 49 -20.37 -6.35 -13.63
N ILE A 50 -20.62 -5.06 -13.76
CA ILE A 50 -19.60 -4.09 -14.15
C ILE A 50 -18.69 -3.86 -12.95
N LYS A 51 -17.40 -4.08 -13.17
CA LYS A 51 -16.36 -3.78 -12.19
C LYS A 51 -15.70 -2.46 -12.51
N GLU A 52 -15.31 -1.75 -11.48
CA GLU A 52 -14.47 -0.56 -11.56
C GLU A 52 -13.23 -0.73 -10.70
N GLN A 53 -12.16 -0.01 -11.06
CA GLN A 53 -10.96 0.07 -10.24
C GLN A 53 -11.14 1.19 -9.22
N ALA A 54 -10.86 0.89 -7.97
CA ALA A 54 -10.86 1.86 -6.88
C ALA A 54 -9.50 1.90 -6.19
N ALA A 55 -9.13 3.06 -5.68
CA ALA A 55 -7.95 3.24 -4.84
C ALA A 55 -8.33 3.92 -3.52
N ARG A 56 -7.72 3.49 -2.42
CA ARG A 56 -7.95 4.09 -1.10
C ARG A 56 -6.68 4.03 -0.26
N ILE A 57 -6.41 5.09 0.51
CA ILE A 57 -5.45 5.03 1.61
C ILE A 57 -6.05 4.14 2.72
N ILE A 58 -5.42 3.00 2.96
CA ILE A 58 -5.86 2.01 3.96
C ILE A 58 -5.21 2.25 5.31
N LEU A 59 -3.95 2.72 5.34
CA LEU A 59 -3.26 3.10 6.56
C LEU A 59 -2.38 4.32 6.29
N GLN A 60 -2.23 5.16 7.32
CA GLN A 60 -1.37 6.33 7.28
C GLN A 60 -0.33 6.30 8.38
N ASN A 61 0.80 6.94 8.12
CA ASN A 61 1.87 7.18 9.09
C ASN A 61 2.39 5.90 9.77
N VAL A 62 2.52 4.81 9.01
CA VAL A 62 2.95 3.50 9.52
C VAL A 62 4.47 3.39 9.50
N GLU A 63 5.07 3.01 10.64
CA GLU A 63 6.52 2.84 10.78
C GLU A 63 7.00 1.56 10.09
N ILE A 64 8.03 1.67 9.26
CA ILE A 64 8.73 0.54 8.67
C ILE A 64 9.72 -0.04 9.68
N LEU A 65 9.61 -1.34 9.96
CA LEU A 65 10.54 -2.10 10.79
C LEU A 65 11.65 -2.77 9.97
N ALA A 66 11.34 -3.22 8.76
CA ALA A 66 12.31 -3.83 7.84
C ALA A 66 11.88 -3.65 6.38
N VAL A 67 12.86 -3.61 5.48
CA VAL A 67 12.68 -3.57 4.03
C VAL A 67 13.40 -4.79 3.46
N ASP A 68 12.67 -5.66 2.77
CA ASP A 68 13.29 -6.78 2.06
C ASP A 68 13.68 -6.31 0.64
N ALA A 69 14.94 -6.57 0.27
CA ALA A 69 15.44 -6.26 -1.06
C ALA A 69 14.83 -7.20 -2.10
N TYR A 70 14.49 -6.66 -3.27
CA TYR A 70 14.18 -7.49 -4.44
C TYR A 70 15.36 -8.40 -4.74
N MET A 71 15.15 -9.71 -4.90
CA MET A 71 16.20 -10.63 -5.34
C MET A 71 16.12 -10.79 -6.86
N THR A 72 17.23 -10.58 -7.55
CA THR A 72 17.33 -10.88 -8.99
C THR A 72 17.10 -12.37 -9.24
N PRO A 73 16.73 -12.78 -10.47
CA PRO A 73 16.64 -14.20 -10.83
C PRO A 73 17.92 -15.00 -10.57
N ALA A 74 19.07 -14.32 -10.47
CA ALA A 74 20.37 -14.90 -10.12
C ALA A 74 20.59 -15.07 -8.60
N GLY A 75 19.61 -14.73 -7.77
CA GLY A 75 19.69 -14.84 -6.30
C GLY A 75 20.51 -13.73 -5.63
N ALA A 76 20.94 -12.71 -6.38
CA ALA A 76 21.62 -11.55 -5.82
C ALA A 76 20.60 -10.47 -5.39
N PRO A 77 20.80 -9.77 -4.26
CA PRO A 77 20.02 -8.58 -3.94
C PRO A 77 20.11 -7.57 -5.09
N SER A 78 18.97 -7.06 -5.52
CA SER A 78 18.86 -5.95 -6.46
C SER A 78 18.82 -4.66 -5.67
N ASP A 79 19.62 -3.69 -6.12
CA ASP A 79 19.49 -2.31 -5.65
C ASP A 79 18.24 -1.61 -6.20
N VAL A 80 17.52 -2.29 -7.11
CA VAL A 80 16.32 -1.80 -7.78
C VAL A 80 15.10 -2.41 -7.10
N GLY A 81 14.63 -1.74 -6.04
CA GLY A 81 13.29 -1.96 -5.48
C GLY A 81 13.16 -2.89 -4.27
N TYR A 82 11.99 -2.82 -3.65
CA TYR A 82 11.55 -3.66 -2.54
C TYR A 82 10.21 -4.30 -2.91
N THR A 83 9.99 -5.53 -2.47
CA THR A 83 8.72 -6.26 -2.71
C THR A 83 7.96 -6.56 -1.44
N LYS A 84 8.60 -6.38 -0.29
CA LYS A 84 8.02 -6.68 1.01
C LYS A 84 8.52 -5.70 2.05
N LEU A 85 7.59 -5.21 2.86
CA LEU A 85 7.87 -4.34 3.99
C LEU A 85 7.36 -5.03 5.26
N THR A 86 8.16 -4.95 6.32
CA THR A 86 7.69 -5.31 7.66
C THR A 86 7.32 -4.03 8.40
N LEU A 87 6.11 -3.95 8.91
CA LEU A 87 5.49 -2.74 9.44
C LEU A 87 5.15 -2.90 10.92
N SER A 88 5.24 -1.82 11.68
CA SER A 88 4.78 -1.73 13.07
C SER A 88 3.34 -1.20 13.09
N VAL A 89 2.39 -2.05 13.48
CA VAL A 89 0.96 -1.75 13.39
C VAL A 89 0.21 -2.10 14.68
N THR A 90 -0.98 -1.54 14.89
CA THR A 90 -1.89 -2.01 15.93
C THR A 90 -2.47 -3.38 15.56
N PRO A 91 -3.05 -4.16 16.52
CA PRO A 91 -3.69 -5.43 16.18
C PRO A 91 -4.85 -5.28 15.19
N GLU A 92 -5.60 -4.19 15.27
CA GLU A 92 -6.70 -3.90 14.35
C GLU A 92 -6.18 -3.66 12.93
N GLN A 93 -5.16 -2.81 12.79
CA GLN A 93 -4.48 -2.56 11.52
C GLN A 93 -3.85 -3.82 10.94
N ALA A 94 -3.33 -4.73 11.78
CA ALA A 94 -2.80 -6.02 11.32
C ALA A 94 -3.89 -6.90 10.70
N ILE A 95 -5.11 -6.89 11.26
CA ILE A 95 -6.26 -7.61 10.71
C ILE A 95 -6.66 -6.98 9.37
N GLU A 96 -6.77 -5.66 9.31
CA GLU A 96 -7.09 -4.92 8.09
C GLU A 96 -6.10 -5.22 6.96
N LEU A 97 -4.79 -5.12 7.24
CA LEU A 97 -3.74 -5.44 6.27
C LEU A 97 -3.79 -6.90 5.81
N SER A 98 -4.05 -7.83 6.72
CA SER A 98 -4.17 -9.26 6.36
C SER A 98 -5.35 -9.52 5.42
N PHE A 99 -6.40 -8.69 5.49
CA PHE A 99 -7.55 -8.77 4.60
C PHE A 99 -7.23 -8.16 3.23
N VAL A 100 -6.66 -6.95 3.21
CA VAL A 100 -6.40 -6.20 1.97
C VAL A 100 -5.30 -6.84 1.11
N ASP A 101 -4.31 -7.52 1.70
CA ASP A 101 -3.25 -8.25 0.96
C ASP A 101 -3.82 -9.31 0.00
N ASN A 102 -5.09 -9.73 0.18
CA ASN A 102 -5.79 -10.66 -0.71
C ASN A 102 -6.73 -10.00 -1.73
N LEU A 103 -7.00 -8.69 -1.62
CA LEU A 103 -8.01 -8.00 -2.44
C LEU A 103 -7.43 -7.31 -3.67
N GLY A 104 -6.14 -6.99 -3.68
CA GLY A 104 -5.55 -6.25 -4.78
C GLY A 104 -4.09 -5.89 -4.54
N THR A 105 -3.68 -4.75 -5.10
CA THR A 105 -2.30 -4.29 -5.03
C THR A 105 -2.12 -3.24 -3.94
N ILE A 106 -1.14 -3.42 -3.06
CA ILE A 106 -0.75 -2.40 -2.08
C ILE A 106 0.48 -1.64 -2.59
N ARG A 107 0.43 -0.32 -2.49
CA ARG A 107 1.55 0.59 -2.77
C ARG A 107 1.94 1.33 -1.51
N ALA A 108 3.25 1.47 -1.30
CA ALA A 108 3.81 2.27 -0.22
C ALA A 108 4.14 3.68 -0.73
N VAL A 109 3.71 4.69 0.01
CA VAL A 109 4.01 6.10 -0.27
C VAL A 109 4.87 6.63 0.86
N LEU A 110 6.05 7.14 0.54
CA LEU A 110 6.96 7.69 1.54
C LEU A 110 6.37 8.96 2.15
N ARG A 111 6.19 8.96 3.47
CA ARG A 111 5.68 10.11 4.21
C ARG A 111 6.82 11.04 4.60
N SER A 112 6.58 12.35 4.50
CA SER A 112 7.51 13.35 5.02
C SER A 112 7.64 13.19 6.53
N THR A 113 8.86 13.31 7.06
CA THR A 113 9.09 13.27 8.52
C THR A 113 8.52 14.48 9.26
N LEU A 114 8.13 15.53 8.54
CA LEU A 114 7.49 16.72 9.10
C LEU A 114 5.96 16.64 9.06
N ASP A 115 5.41 15.57 8.49
CA ASP A 115 3.98 15.38 8.33
C ASP A 115 3.47 14.32 9.30
N GLU A 116 2.81 14.77 10.36
CA GLU A 116 2.24 13.93 11.42
C GLU A 116 0.69 13.80 11.32
N GLU A 117 0.06 14.50 10.37
CA GLU A 117 -1.41 14.62 10.32
C GLU A 117 -2.10 13.47 9.57
N VAL A 118 -2.92 12.69 10.26
CA VAL A 118 -3.78 11.72 9.59
C VAL A 118 -5.01 12.46 9.02
N ILE A 119 -5.18 12.40 7.71
CA ILE A 119 -6.30 13.05 7.01
C ILE A 119 -7.41 12.04 6.72
N GLU A 120 -8.67 12.48 6.78
CA GLU A 120 -9.78 11.64 6.30
C GLU A 120 -9.80 11.65 4.78
N GLU A 121 -9.71 10.45 4.19
CA GLU A 121 -9.65 10.26 2.74
C GLU A 121 -10.71 9.24 2.31
N HIS A 122 -11.32 9.51 1.17
CA HIS A 122 -12.31 8.65 0.55
C HIS A 122 -11.68 7.78 -0.54
N SER A 123 -12.34 6.68 -0.89
CA SER A 123 -11.95 5.92 -2.08
C SER A 123 -12.15 6.79 -3.32
N ILE A 124 -11.20 6.74 -4.23
CA ILE A 124 -11.30 7.36 -5.56
C ILE A 124 -11.47 6.27 -6.62
N THR A 125 -12.28 6.53 -7.63
CA THR A 125 -12.40 5.71 -8.83
C THR A 125 -11.81 6.45 -10.04
N VAL A 126 -11.85 5.82 -11.21
CA VAL A 126 -11.39 6.45 -12.46
C VAL A 126 -12.18 7.74 -12.76
N ASP A 127 -13.45 7.80 -12.38
CA ASP A 127 -14.32 8.95 -12.64
C ASP A 127 -13.94 10.18 -11.80
N ASP A 128 -13.26 9.98 -10.67
CA ASP A 128 -12.76 11.05 -9.80
C ASP A 128 -11.45 11.68 -10.30
N ILE A 129 -10.79 11.05 -11.28
CA ILE A 129 -9.48 11.49 -11.77
C ILE A 129 -9.64 12.67 -12.73
N HIS A 130 -9.11 13.83 -12.33
CA HIS A 130 -9.00 14.99 -13.20
C HIS A 130 -7.98 14.73 -14.32
N ILE A 131 -8.46 14.33 -15.50
CA ILE A 131 -7.63 14.29 -16.71
C ILE A 131 -7.49 15.72 -17.24
N THR A 132 -6.41 16.41 -16.88
CA THR A 132 -6.00 17.62 -17.60
C THR A 132 -5.54 17.18 -18.99
N ARG A 133 -6.35 17.44 -20.02
CA ARG A 133 -5.91 17.30 -21.41
C ARG A 133 -5.08 18.54 -21.75
N ASP A 134 -3.78 18.35 -21.97
CA ASP A 134 -2.91 19.33 -22.64
C ASP A 134 -3.31 19.49 -24.12
#